data_AF-A0A6L5F140-F1
#
_entry.id   AF-A0A6L5F140-F1
#
_cell.length_a   1.000
_cell.length_b   1.000
_cell.length_c   1.000
_cell.angle_alpha   90.00
_cell.angle_beta   90.00
_cell.angle_gamma   90.00
#
_symmetry.space_group_name_H-M   'P 1'
#
loop_
_entity.id
_entity.type
_entity.pdbx_description
1 polymer ?
#
loop_
_entity_poly.entity_id
_entity_poly.type
_entity_poly.pdbx_seq_one_letter_code
_entity_poly.pdbx_strand_id
1 'polypeptide(L)' 'MAGRPARQHFYPNDTRFYPLWEECQELGMQVLFHSGYAAAGSGQRGGRGVKLKYCQPIHLDEVAADFPDLKIICAHPSW' A
#
# COMPACT_ATOMS: atom_id res chain seq x y z
N MET A 1 -3.23 8.71 -6.51
CA MET A 1 -1.89 8.81 -5.86
C MET A 1 -1.20 7.45 -5.96
N ALA A 2 0.14 7.38 -6.06
CA ALA A 2 0.87 6.09 -6.07
C ALA A 2 1.80 5.94 -4.84
N GLY A 3 1.45 5.03 -3.93
CA GLY A 3 2.24 4.68 -2.75
C GLY A 3 3.17 3.49 -3.01
N ARG A 4 4.38 3.54 -2.44
CA ARG A 4 5.34 2.42 -2.40
C ARG A 4 5.68 2.05 -0.95
N PRO A 5 4.78 1.32 -0.26
CA PRO A 5 4.91 1.02 1.17
C PRO A 5 6.28 0.47 1.58
N ALA A 6 6.82 -0.51 0.85
CA ALA A 6 8.12 -1.09 1.18
C ALA A 6 9.32 -0.14 0.98
N ARG A 7 9.22 0.89 0.13
CA ARG A 7 10.29 1.91 -0.01
C ARG A 7 10.15 3.04 1.00
N GLN A 8 8.92 3.39 1.34
CA GLN A 8 8.59 4.52 2.20
C GLN A 8 8.43 4.10 3.67
N HIS A 9 8.43 2.79 3.95
CA HIS A 9 8.31 2.19 5.28
C HIS A 9 7.07 2.64 6.04
N PHE A 10 5.91 2.66 5.36
CA PHE A 10 4.64 2.97 5.99
C PHE A 10 3.63 1.83 5.77
N TYR A 11 2.66 1.79 6.66
CA TYR A 11 1.51 0.91 6.57
C TYR A 11 0.32 1.72 6.04
N PRO A 12 -0.37 1.28 4.97
CA PRO A 12 -1.53 1.99 4.43
C PRO A 12 -2.65 2.22 5.45
N ASN A 13 -2.86 1.26 6.37
CA ASN A 13 -3.84 1.30 7.46
C ASN A 13 -3.37 2.05 8.71
N ASP A 14 -2.25 2.78 8.65
CA ASP A 14 -1.89 3.67 9.75
C ASP A 14 -2.85 4.87 9.74
N THR A 15 -3.56 5.08 10.86
CA THR A 15 -4.62 6.08 10.99
C THR A 15 -4.14 7.52 10.74
N ARG A 16 -2.83 7.77 10.81
CA ARG A 16 -2.25 9.06 10.42
C ARG A 16 -2.48 9.41 8.95
N PHE A 17 -2.77 8.43 8.09
CA PHE A 17 -3.09 8.63 6.67
C PHE A 17 -4.59 8.66 6.36
N TYR A 18 -5.47 8.41 7.34
CA TYR A 18 -6.90 8.34 7.10
C TYR A 18 -7.50 9.64 6.53
N PRO A 19 -7.09 10.84 7.00
CA PRO A 19 -7.56 12.09 6.38
C PRO A 19 -7.22 12.20 4.90
N LEU A 20 -6.12 11.59 4.45
CA LEU A 20 -5.74 11.57 3.05
C LEU A 20 -6.61 10.58 2.25
N TRP A 21 -6.98 9.44 2.84
CA TRP A 21 -7.86 8.45 2.21
C TRP A 21 -9.29 8.96 2.10
N GLU A 22 -9.78 9.62 3.15
CA GLU A 22 -11.06 10.32 3.18
C GLU A 22 -11.14 11.37 2.06
N GLU A 23 -10.16 12.27 1.96
CA GLU A 23 -10.12 13.27 0.88
C GLU A 23 -10.06 12.61 -0.51
N CYS A 24 -9.25 11.54 -0.67
CA CYS A 24 -9.21 10.81 -1.94
C CYS A 24 -10.58 10.21 -2.30
N GLN A 25 -11.29 9.68 -1.31
CA GLN A 25 -12.64 9.13 -1.50
C GLN A 25 -13.63 10.23 -1.89
N GLU A 26 -13.67 11.35 -1.16
CA GLU A 26 -14.55 12.48 -1.43
C GLU A 26 -14.34 13.08 -2.82
N LEU A 27 -13.08 13.16 -3.26
CA LEU A 27 -12.72 13.64 -4.60
C LEU A 27 -12.92 12.58 -5.70
N GLY A 28 -13.35 11.36 -5.36
CA GLY A 28 -13.48 10.24 -6.30
C GLY A 28 -12.14 9.80 -6.92
N MET A 29 -11.03 10.11 -6.27
CA MET A 29 -9.68 9.76 -6.71
C MET A 29 -9.38 8.28 -6.46
N GLN A 30 -8.55 7.72 -7.33
CA GLN A 30 -7.97 6.40 -7.14
C GLN A 30 -6.60 6.46 -6.46
N VAL A 31 -6.33 5.44 -5.64
CA VAL A 31 -5.04 5.22 -5.00
C VAL A 31 -4.45 3.90 -5.48
N LEU A 32 -3.17 3.93 -5.83
CA LEU A 32 -2.40 2.77 -6.26
C LEU A 32 -1.35 2.45 -5.22
N PHE A 33 -1.31 1.20 -4.77
CA PHE A 33 -0.28 0.69 -3.88
C PHE A 33 0.50 -0.43 -4.55
N HIS A 34 1.81 -0.45 -4.30
CA HIS A 34 2.62 -1.62 -4.65
C HIS A 34 2.45 -2.63 -3.51
N SER A 35 1.73 -3.72 -3.76
CA SER A 35 1.52 -4.81 -2.81
C SER A 35 2.22 -6.07 -3.27
N GLY A 36 2.30 -7.07 -2.39
CA GLY A 36 2.90 -8.34 -2.75
C GLY A 36 4.43 -8.29 -2.90
N TYR A 37 4.93 -9.06 -3.86
CA TYR A 37 6.36 -9.22 -4.08
C TYR A 37 6.99 -7.93 -4.64
N ALA A 38 7.98 -7.39 -3.92
CA ALA A 38 8.81 -6.30 -4.42
C ALA A 38 10.08 -6.86 -5.08
N ALA A 39 10.17 -6.77 -6.42
CA ALA A 39 11.40 -7.09 -7.15
C ALA A 39 12.61 -6.24 -6.72
N ALA A 40 12.36 -5.10 -6.07
CA ALA A 40 13.39 -4.25 -5.50
C ALA A 40 14.22 -5.03 -4.47
N GLY A 41 15.51 -5.24 -4.78
CA GLY A 41 16.43 -5.99 -3.93
C GLY A 41 16.54 -7.48 -4.26
N SER A 42 15.82 -7.98 -5.27
CA SER A 42 15.97 -9.36 -5.75
C SER A 42 17.41 -9.66 -6.16
N GLY A 43 17.90 -10.86 -5.83
CA GLY A 43 19.27 -11.29 -6.09
C GLY A 43 20.34 -10.65 -5.20
N GLN A 44 19.99 -9.67 -4.37
CA GLN A 44 20.94 -8.96 -3.50
C GLN A 44 20.92 -9.52 -2.07
N ARG A 45 22.08 -9.46 -1.40
CA ARG A 45 22.21 -9.89 0.01
C ARG A 45 21.15 -9.22 0.88
N GLY A 46 20.32 -10.03 1.54
CA GLY A 46 19.26 -9.56 2.45
C GLY A 46 18.22 -8.63 1.80
N GLY A 47 18.01 -8.69 0.48
CA GLY A 47 17.06 -7.82 -0.23
C GLY A 47 17.40 -6.34 -0.19
N ARG A 48 18.68 -5.97 0.05
CA ARG A 48 19.12 -4.60 0.38
C ARG A 48 18.34 -3.96 1.54
N GLY A 49 17.79 -4.78 2.45
CA GLY A 49 17.00 -4.32 3.59
C GLY A 49 15.54 -4.02 3.30
N VAL A 50 15.04 -4.26 2.07
CA VAL A 50 13.61 -4.13 1.75
C VAL A 50 12.79 -5.07 2.64
N LYS A 51 11.72 -4.53 3.23
CA LYS A 51 10.84 -5.29 4.13
C LYS A 51 9.45 -5.43 3.48
N LEU A 52 9.09 -6.66 3.13
CA LEU A 52 7.80 -6.96 2.48
C LEU A 52 6.58 -6.82 3.41
N LYS A 53 6.79 -6.71 4.73
CA LYS A 53 5.70 -6.52 5.70
C LYS A 53 4.81 -5.32 5.35
N TYR A 54 5.37 -4.25 4.80
CA TYR A 54 4.61 -3.06 4.39
C TYR A 54 3.73 -3.29 3.16
N CYS A 55 3.96 -4.37 2.40
CA CYS A 55 3.24 -4.73 1.19
C CYS A 55 2.24 -5.89 1.41
N GLN A 56 2.01 -6.30 2.66
CA GLN A 56 1.00 -7.31 2.98
C GLN A 56 -0.40 -6.80 2.61
N PRO A 57 -1.20 -7.58 1.86
CA PRO A 57 -2.55 -7.17 1.45
C PRO A 57 -3.50 -6.92 2.62
N ILE A 58 -3.27 -7.54 3.78
CA ILE A 58 -4.06 -7.33 4.99
C ILE A 58 -4.13 -5.84 5.40
N HIS A 59 -3.08 -5.06 5.11
CA HIS A 59 -3.09 -3.63 5.41
C HIS A 59 -3.93 -2.82 4.43
N LEU A 60 -4.18 -3.32 3.23
CA LEU A 60 -5.08 -2.69 2.26
C LEU A 60 -6.52 -3.14 2.46
N ASP A 61 -6.72 -4.36 2.95
CA ASP A 61 -8.02 -4.89 3.35
C ASP A 61 -8.68 -4.02 4.42
N GLU A 62 -7.95 -3.66 5.48
CA GLU A 62 -8.45 -2.75 6.53
C GLU A 62 -8.83 -1.38 5.96
N VAL A 63 -8.03 -0.80 5.06
CA VAL A 63 -8.36 0.49 4.43
C VAL A 63 -9.59 0.36 3.53
N ALA A 64 -9.72 -0.73 2.78
CA ALA A 64 -10.90 -0.97 1.94
C ALA A 64 -12.18 -1.14 2.78
N ALA A 65 -12.07 -1.73 3.97
CA ALA A 65 -13.18 -1.89 4.90
C ALA A 65 -13.61 -0.54 5.51
N ASP A 66 -12.65 0.33 5.85
CA ASP A 66 -12.92 1.63 6.46
C ASP A 66 -13.37 2.69 5.44
N PHE A 67 -12.93 2.59 4.19
CA PHE A 67 -13.24 3.53 3.10
C PHE A 67 -13.88 2.81 1.91
N PRO A 68 -15.17 2.41 2.01
CA PRO A 68 -15.81 1.52 1.04
C PRO A 68 -15.97 2.10 -0.36
N ASP A 69 -15.94 3.44 -0.50
CA ASP A 69 -16.05 4.12 -1.80
C ASP A 69 -14.68 4.47 -2.41
N LEU A 70 -13.59 4.28 -1.68
CA LEU A 70 -12.23 4.55 -2.16
C LEU A 70 -11.79 3.49 -3.18
N LYS A 71 -11.41 3.94 -4.37
CA LYS A 71 -10.89 3.05 -5.41
C LYS A 71 -9.42 2.71 -5.17
N ILE A 72 -9.17 1.50 -4.68
CA ILE A 72 -7.83 0.97 -4.40
C ILE A 72 -7.36 0.05 -5.53
N ILE A 73 -6.18 0.34 -6.07
CA ILE A 73 -5.50 -0.46 -7.09
C ILE A 73 -4.25 -1.11 -6.48
N CYS A 74 -4.22 -2.43 -6.43
CA CYS A 74 -3.06 -3.21 -5.99
C CYS A 74 -2.18 -3.54 -7.20
N ALA A 75 -1.01 -2.91 -7.28
CA ALA A 75 0.00 -3.24 -8.27
C ALA A 75 0.80 -4.46 -7.83
N HIS A 76 1.01 -5.36 -8.79
CA HIS A 76 1.70 -6.65 -8.69
C HIS A 76 0.88 -7.76 -7.98
N PRO A 77 1.07 -9.03 -8.38
CA PRO A 77 0.46 -10.16 -7.70
C PRO A 77 0.80 -10.15 -6.22
N SER A 78 -0.25 -10.24 -5.42
CA SER A 78 -0.19 -10.34 -3.97
C SER A 78 -0.35 -11.80 -3.52
N TRP A 79 -0.15 -12.06 -2.23
CA TRP A 79 -0.34 -13.39 -1.62
C TRP A 79 -1.57 -13.42 -0.72
#